data_AF-A0A9W7D6E5-F1
#
_entry.id   AF-A0A9W7D6E5-F1
#
_cell.length_a   1.000
_cell.length_b   1.000
_cell.length_c   1.000
_cell.angle_alpha   90.00
_cell.angle_beta   90.00
_cell.angle_gamma   90.00
#
_symmetry.space_group_name_H-M   'P 1'
#
loop_
_entity.id
_entity.type
_entity.pdbx_description
1 polymer ?
#
loop_
_entity_poly.entity_id
_entity_poly.type
_entity_poly.pdbx_seq_one_letter_code
_entity_poly.pdbx_strand_id
1 'polypeptide(L)'
;MVRVTAGSVAIVAALNTVAAHSPAYVYKFDAANAGGVDGTIQTKYTDEDSSVATITAALDFSGVDLASLAAFDGNCSEAVTSYKWHIHTKWNSTLSSDSFKQCSKAATDNHYDPLRACGSASEYIDEADCKAKSLTYACNPSNYTANPLVCEKGDLSGKFGAFSLGEDAAVSGQWTDEHFPLPSETSHTWSIVLHAVCGTQTPRIACAVVQAEGEDDYDEGSASEHEGGSEDGHADEQQEGSEDGYTEEQQEEENEEQTAEQGDNYGEGHEHGQKGKDEHKLCASPAIPSRPGLGCSLKLLPNKANGIQLSGLF
;
A
#
# COMPACT_ATOMS: atom_id res chain seq x y z
N MET A 1 -62.51 -58.30 -7.92
CA MET A 1 -61.15 -57.95 -7.43
C MET A 1 -60.65 -56.78 -8.25
N VAL A 2 -60.66 -55.57 -7.70
CA VAL A 2 -60.16 -54.35 -8.36
C VAL A 2 -58.79 -54.07 -7.75
N ARG A 3 -57.73 -54.10 -8.57
CA ARG A 3 -56.36 -53.75 -8.16
C ARG A 3 -56.13 -52.27 -8.47
N VAL A 4 -55.92 -51.48 -7.43
CA VAL A 4 -55.50 -50.07 -7.52
C VAL A 4 -53.98 -50.06 -7.43
N THR A 5 -53.30 -49.67 -8.51
CA THR A 5 -51.85 -49.44 -8.53
C THR A 5 -51.58 -47.97 -8.18
N ALA A 6 -51.06 -47.72 -6.98
CA ALA A 6 -50.57 -46.41 -6.57
C ALA A 6 -49.21 -46.17 -7.23
N GLY A 7 -49.14 -45.17 -8.12
CA GLY A 7 -47.90 -44.70 -8.71
C GLY A 7 -47.24 -43.66 -7.81
N SER A 8 -46.03 -43.96 -7.31
CA SER A 8 -45.19 -43.02 -6.58
C SER A 8 -44.52 -42.06 -7.57
N VAL A 9 -44.87 -40.77 -7.51
CA VAL A 9 -44.17 -39.70 -8.22
C VAL A 9 -42.98 -39.27 -7.36
N ALA A 10 -41.76 -39.58 -7.80
CA ALA A 10 -40.55 -39.05 -7.19
C ALA A 10 -40.31 -37.62 -7.68
N ILE A 11 -40.44 -36.64 -6.79
CA ILE A 11 -40.05 -35.25 -7.06
C ILE A 11 -38.54 -35.16 -6.86
N VAL A 12 -37.80 -35.07 -7.95
CA VAL A 12 -36.36 -34.74 -7.92
C VAL A 12 -36.26 -33.22 -7.76
N ALA A 13 -35.97 -32.75 -6.56
CA ALA A 13 -35.59 -31.37 -6.32
C ALA A 13 -34.16 -31.16 -6.84
N ALA A 14 -34.02 -30.44 -7.96
CA ALA A 14 -32.73 -29.97 -8.42
C ALA A 14 -32.24 -28.89 -7.44
N LEU A 15 -31.25 -29.23 -6.61
CA LEU A 15 -30.52 -28.26 -5.81
C LEU A 15 -29.59 -27.51 -6.75
N ASN A 16 -29.97 -26.28 -7.12
CA ASN A 16 -29.04 -25.35 -7.74
C ASN A 16 -28.03 -24.94 -6.66
N THR A 17 -26.86 -25.58 -6.67
CA THR A 17 -25.71 -25.10 -5.93
C THR A 17 -25.26 -23.81 -6.61
N VAL A 18 -25.69 -22.68 -6.08
CA VAL A 18 -25.05 -21.39 -6.39
C VAL A 18 -23.61 -21.53 -5.93
N ALA A 19 -22.66 -21.55 -6.86
CA ALA A 19 -21.26 -21.48 -6.49
C ALA A 19 -21.08 -20.17 -5.72
N ALA A 20 -20.59 -20.24 -4.48
CA ALA A 20 -20.31 -19.05 -3.71
C ALA A 20 -19.32 -18.19 -4.51
N HIS A 21 -19.76 -16.99 -4.88
CA HIS A 21 -18.92 -16.04 -5.58
C HIS A 21 -18.03 -15.38 -4.52
N SER A 22 -16.71 -15.48 -4.67
CA SER A 22 -15.79 -14.75 -3.81
C SER A 22 -15.47 -13.42 -4.50
N PRO A 23 -15.82 -12.27 -3.91
CA PRO A 23 -15.51 -10.97 -4.49
C PRO A 23 -14.02 -10.85 -4.79
N ALA A 24 -13.71 -10.15 -5.87
CA ALA A 24 -12.35 -9.79 -6.20
C ALA A 24 -12.33 -8.43 -6.90
N TYR A 25 -11.23 -7.71 -6.71
CA TYR A 25 -11.03 -6.37 -7.24
C TYR A 25 -9.62 -6.21 -7.77
N VAL A 26 -9.46 -5.35 -8.76
CA VAL A 26 -8.19 -5.01 -9.39
C VAL A 26 -7.99 -3.50 -9.40
N TYR A 27 -6.76 -3.11 -9.12
CA TYR A 27 -6.23 -1.76 -9.28
C TYR A 27 -5.18 -1.84 -10.38
N LYS A 28 -5.52 -1.34 -11.57
CA LYS A 28 -4.66 -1.42 -12.76
C LYS A 28 -3.91 -0.11 -12.95
N PHE A 29 -2.58 -0.20 -12.95
CA PHE A 29 -1.68 0.90 -13.28
C PHE A 29 -1.29 0.77 -14.75
N ASP A 30 -1.57 1.81 -15.54
CA ASP A 30 -1.18 1.92 -16.93
C ASP A 30 0.01 2.86 -17.04
N ALA A 31 1.17 2.38 -17.50
CA ALA A 31 2.39 3.19 -17.55
C ALA A 31 2.23 4.54 -18.27
N ALA A 32 1.32 4.65 -19.25
CA ALA A 32 1.10 5.89 -19.97
C ALA A 32 0.47 6.99 -19.10
N ASN A 33 -0.28 6.61 -18.06
CA ASN A 33 -1.03 7.53 -17.18
C ASN A 33 -0.48 7.54 -15.75
N ALA A 34 0.08 6.43 -15.29
CA ALA A 34 0.51 6.18 -13.92
C ALA A 34 2.01 6.49 -13.70
N GLY A 35 2.52 7.54 -14.33
CA GLY A 35 3.90 8.02 -14.10
C GLY A 35 4.98 7.00 -14.46
N GLY A 36 4.69 6.10 -15.41
CA GLY A 36 5.58 5.01 -15.81
C GLY A 36 5.45 3.71 -15.02
N VAL A 37 4.56 3.64 -14.01
CA VAL A 37 4.25 2.40 -13.31
C VAL A 37 3.26 1.58 -14.14
N ASP A 38 3.58 0.31 -14.41
CA ASP A 38 2.69 -0.63 -15.10
C ASP A 38 2.32 -1.81 -14.21
N GLY A 39 1.13 -2.37 -14.42
CA GLY A 39 0.74 -3.65 -13.83
C GLY A 39 -0.48 -3.56 -12.94
N THR A 40 -0.57 -4.44 -11.93
CA THR A 40 -1.78 -4.57 -11.12
C THR A 40 -1.50 -4.87 -9.65
N ILE A 41 -2.42 -4.42 -8.81
CA ILE A 41 -2.66 -4.98 -7.47
C ILE A 41 -4.05 -5.58 -7.49
N GLN A 42 -4.18 -6.85 -7.10
CA GLN A 42 -5.43 -7.59 -7.07
C GLN A 42 -5.74 -8.01 -5.64
N THR A 43 -7.01 -7.94 -5.26
CA THR A 43 -7.51 -8.41 -3.96
C THR A 43 -8.59 -9.45 -4.19
N LYS A 44 -8.44 -10.63 -3.60
CA LYS A 44 -9.41 -11.71 -3.69
C LYS A 44 -9.85 -12.17 -2.31
N TYR A 45 -11.14 -12.10 -2.05
CA TYR A 45 -11.72 -12.48 -0.77
C TYR A 45 -11.93 -13.98 -0.66
N THR A 46 -12.06 -14.51 0.56
CA THR A 46 -12.45 -15.91 0.77
C THR A 46 -13.94 -16.13 0.49
N ASP A 47 -14.78 -15.14 0.78
CA ASP A 47 -16.24 -15.14 0.63
C ASP A 47 -16.80 -13.70 0.66
N GLU A 48 -18.11 -13.54 0.46
CA GLU A 48 -18.77 -12.23 0.28
C GLU A 48 -18.75 -11.32 1.53
N ASP A 49 -18.60 -11.89 2.73
CA ASP A 49 -18.66 -11.17 4.01
C ASP A 49 -17.34 -11.24 4.80
N SER A 50 -16.28 -11.75 4.19
CA SER A 50 -15.00 -11.97 4.85
C SER A 50 -14.10 -10.73 4.82
N SER A 51 -13.37 -10.49 5.91
CA SER A 51 -12.25 -9.56 5.96
C SER A 51 -10.92 -10.20 5.55
N VAL A 52 -10.94 -11.50 5.21
CA VAL A 52 -9.76 -12.23 4.76
C VAL A 52 -9.63 -12.08 3.25
N ALA A 53 -8.62 -11.33 2.83
CA ALA A 53 -8.30 -11.11 1.43
C ALA A 53 -6.86 -11.57 1.12
N THR A 54 -6.68 -12.20 -0.03
CA THR A 54 -5.36 -12.40 -0.64
C THR A 54 -5.07 -11.22 -1.54
N ILE A 55 -3.98 -10.52 -1.28
CA ILE A 55 -3.49 -9.39 -2.07
C ILE A 55 -2.35 -9.90 -2.94
N THR A 56 -2.42 -9.68 -4.25
CA THR A 56 -1.36 -10.04 -5.19
C THR A 56 -0.93 -8.78 -5.95
N ALA A 57 0.35 -8.43 -5.88
CA ALA A 57 0.93 -7.33 -6.65
C ALA A 57 1.87 -7.88 -7.72
N ALA A 58 1.78 -7.29 -8.91
CA ALA A 58 2.74 -7.47 -10.00
C ALA A 58 2.88 -6.10 -10.69
N LEU A 59 3.93 -5.38 -10.34
CA LEU A 59 4.17 -4.00 -10.74
C LEU A 59 5.56 -3.87 -11.37
N ASP A 60 5.65 -3.05 -12.40
CA ASP A 60 6.89 -2.68 -13.09
C ASP A 60 7.08 -1.17 -12.98
N PHE A 61 8.21 -0.75 -12.41
CA PHE A 61 8.59 0.65 -12.23
C PHE A 61 9.71 1.08 -13.19
N SER A 62 10.10 0.22 -14.15
CA SER A 62 11.17 0.52 -15.11
C SER A 62 10.85 1.72 -16.02
N GLY A 63 9.58 2.08 -16.15
CA GLY A 63 9.11 3.27 -16.86
C GLY A 63 9.13 4.56 -16.05
N VAL A 64 9.39 4.51 -14.73
CA VAL A 64 9.39 5.70 -13.87
C VAL A 64 10.59 6.59 -14.21
N ASP A 65 10.31 7.79 -14.71
CA ASP A 65 11.33 8.77 -15.08
C ASP A 65 11.78 9.60 -13.87
N LEU A 66 13.03 9.40 -13.44
CA LEU A 66 13.61 10.12 -12.31
C LEU A 66 13.60 11.65 -12.51
N ALA A 67 13.76 12.14 -13.74
CA ALA A 67 13.76 13.57 -14.00
C ALA A 67 12.36 14.18 -13.76
N SER A 68 11.31 13.50 -14.22
CA SER A 68 9.92 13.88 -13.97
C SER A 68 9.57 13.81 -12.48
N LEU A 69 10.03 12.76 -11.79
CA LEU A 69 9.83 12.63 -10.35
C LEU A 69 10.55 13.74 -9.56
N ALA A 70 11.81 14.03 -9.88
CA ALA A 70 12.57 15.11 -9.26
C ALA A 70 11.99 16.50 -9.57
N ALA A 71 11.36 16.67 -10.73
CA ALA A 71 10.66 17.90 -11.10
C ALA A 71 9.34 18.07 -10.33
N PHE A 72 8.66 16.97 -10.01
CA PHE A 72 7.45 16.97 -9.18
C PHE A 72 7.79 17.22 -7.70
N ASP A 73 8.78 16.49 -7.18
CA ASP A 73 9.27 16.63 -5.82
C ASP A 73 10.81 16.68 -5.80
N GLY A 74 11.34 17.85 -5.43
CA GLY A 74 12.78 18.10 -5.42
C GLY A 74 13.57 17.24 -4.44
N ASN A 75 12.92 16.53 -3.52
CA ASN A 75 13.58 15.58 -2.61
C ASN A 75 13.86 14.24 -3.29
N CYS A 76 13.20 13.95 -4.42
CA CYS A 76 13.41 12.73 -5.21
C CYS A 76 14.53 12.89 -6.23
N SER A 77 15.73 13.29 -5.78
CA SER A 77 16.89 13.50 -6.67
C SER A 77 17.68 12.24 -7.00
N GLU A 78 17.42 11.15 -6.29
CA GLU A 78 18.09 9.85 -6.45
C GLU A 78 17.09 8.79 -6.89
N ALA A 79 17.61 7.70 -7.48
CA ALA A 79 16.78 6.60 -7.93
C ALA A 79 15.98 6.02 -6.74
N VAL A 80 14.65 6.00 -6.88
CA VAL A 80 13.75 5.50 -5.84
C VAL A 80 13.70 3.99 -5.89
N THR A 81 14.03 3.35 -4.78
CA THR A 81 14.08 1.89 -4.64
C THR A 81 13.00 1.35 -3.72
N SER A 82 12.17 2.21 -3.12
CA SER A 82 11.10 1.80 -2.24
C SER A 82 9.84 2.65 -2.44
N TYR A 83 8.68 1.98 -2.37
CA TYR A 83 7.38 2.61 -2.56
C TYR A 83 6.42 2.17 -1.46
N LYS A 84 5.84 3.14 -0.75
CA LYS A 84 4.68 2.86 0.10
C LYS A 84 3.41 2.79 -0.77
N TRP A 85 2.38 2.19 -0.22
CA TRP A 85 1.14 1.85 -0.90
C TRP A 85 0.02 1.74 0.13
N HIS A 86 -1.07 2.47 -0.12
CA HIS A 86 -2.20 2.59 0.80
C HIS A 86 -3.52 2.64 0.03
N ILE A 87 -4.62 2.29 0.70
CA ILE A 87 -5.99 2.47 0.19
C ILE A 87 -6.48 3.86 0.58
N HIS A 88 -6.87 4.63 -0.42
CA HIS A 88 -7.46 5.96 -0.29
C HIS A 88 -8.95 5.95 -0.65
N THR A 89 -9.73 6.86 -0.09
CA THR A 89 -11.20 6.78 -0.09
C THR A 89 -11.89 7.46 -1.27
N LYS A 90 -11.13 8.17 -2.11
CA LYS A 90 -11.66 8.94 -3.24
C LYS A 90 -10.89 8.67 -4.54
N TRP A 91 -11.59 9.01 -5.63
CA TRP A 91 -11.08 9.04 -6.99
C TRP A 91 -11.68 10.24 -7.70
N ASN A 92 -10.85 11.04 -8.36
CA ASN A 92 -11.27 12.21 -9.11
C ASN A 92 -10.53 12.30 -10.45
N SER A 93 -10.50 11.19 -11.19
CA SER A 93 -10.02 11.14 -12.57
C SER A 93 -11.03 10.41 -13.44
N THR A 94 -11.03 10.73 -14.73
CA THR A 94 -11.79 9.97 -15.74
C THR A 94 -11.03 8.73 -16.23
N LEU A 95 -9.76 8.59 -15.83
CA LEU A 95 -8.92 7.44 -16.13
C LEU A 95 -9.06 6.38 -15.04
N SER A 96 -8.59 5.16 -15.31
CA SER A 96 -8.49 4.09 -14.32
C SER A 96 -7.22 4.16 -13.47
N SER A 97 -6.19 4.85 -13.97
CA SER A 97 -4.98 5.20 -13.23
C SER A 97 -4.46 6.57 -13.65
N ASP A 98 -3.72 7.21 -12.75
CA ASP A 98 -3.21 8.57 -12.92
C ASP A 98 -1.90 8.76 -12.15
N SER A 99 -1.32 9.95 -12.23
CA SER A 99 -0.02 10.26 -11.61
C SER A 99 0.08 11.64 -10.97
N PHE A 100 1.06 11.75 -10.06
CA PHE A 100 1.48 13.00 -9.43
C PHE A 100 0.29 13.80 -8.84
N LYS A 101 0.03 14.96 -9.42
CA LYS A 101 -1.02 15.92 -9.03
C LYS A 101 -2.41 15.30 -9.03
N GLN A 102 -2.69 14.38 -9.96
CA GLN A 102 -3.96 13.68 -10.04
C GLN A 102 -4.08 12.56 -8.99
N CYS A 103 -3.00 12.26 -8.28
CA CYS A 103 -2.99 11.39 -7.10
C CYS A 103 -2.98 12.17 -5.78
N SER A 104 -2.98 13.50 -5.81
CA SER A 104 -2.97 14.37 -4.62
C SER A 104 -4.10 14.06 -3.64
N LYS A 105 -4.00 14.58 -2.42
CA LYS A 105 -5.06 14.52 -1.41
C LYS A 105 -6.39 15.07 -1.90
N ALA A 106 -6.40 16.14 -2.70
CA ALA A 106 -7.64 16.66 -3.25
C ALA A 106 -8.37 15.65 -4.18
N ALA A 107 -7.59 14.83 -4.89
CA ALA A 107 -8.09 13.87 -5.87
C ALA A 107 -8.41 12.50 -5.25
N THR A 108 -7.55 11.99 -4.38
CA THR A 108 -7.68 10.64 -3.79
C THR A 108 -8.11 10.63 -2.33
N ASP A 109 -8.13 11.79 -1.67
CA ASP A 109 -8.43 11.94 -0.24
C ASP A 109 -7.39 11.22 0.64
N ASN A 110 -7.72 11.01 1.90
CA ASN A 110 -6.94 10.38 2.95
C ASN A 110 -7.05 8.84 2.92
N HIS A 111 -6.24 8.17 3.76
CA HIS A 111 -6.24 6.73 3.97
C HIS A 111 -7.57 6.25 4.56
N TYR A 112 -8.02 5.07 4.12
CA TYR A 112 -9.18 4.41 4.69
C TYR A 112 -8.91 3.90 6.12
N ASP A 113 -9.61 4.46 7.11
CA ASP A 113 -9.37 4.20 8.54
C ASP A 113 -10.67 4.20 9.38
N PRO A 114 -11.65 3.33 9.07
CA PRO A 114 -12.95 3.33 9.74
C PRO A 114 -12.86 3.02 11.25
N LEU A 115 -11.75 2.43 11.69
CA LEU A 115 -11.50 2.03 13.07
C LEU A 115 -10.67 3.06 13.86
N ARG A 116 -10.33 4.21 13.25
CA ARG A 116 -9.55 5.29 13.86
C ARG A 116 -8.24 4.78 14.47
N ALA A 117 -7.48 3.98 13.71
CA ALA A 117 -6.10 3.68 14.05
C ALA A 117 -5.25 4.96 14.07
N CYS A 118 -5.62 5.93 13.23
CA CYS A 118 -5.16 7.31 13.21
C CYS A 118 -3.68 7.44 12.88
N GLY A 119 -3.27 6.99 11.70
CA GLY A 119 -2.03 7.45 11.08
C GLY A 119 -2.12 8.93 10.68
N SER A 120 -1.01 9.48 10.21
CA SER A 120 -0.92 10.90 9.82
C SER A 120 -1.81 11.28 8.65
N ALA A 121 -2.21 10.30 7.84
CA ALA A 121 -3.08 10.49 6.68
C ALA A 121 -4.44 9.81 6.87
N SER A 122 -4.88 9.54 8.11
CA SER A 122 -6.21 8.99 8.40
C SER A 122 -7.32 9.88 7.84
N GLU A 123 -8.39 9.30 7.30
CA GLU A 123 -9.61 10.04 6.92
C GLU A 123 -10.24 10.83 8.08
N TYR A 124 -9.87 10.52 9.33
CA TYR A 124 -10.31 11.21 10.53
C TYR A 124 -9.23 12.13 11.15
N ILE A 125 -8.12 12.42 10.46
CA ILE A 125 -6.98 13.16 11.03
C ILE A 125 -7.33 14.54 11.61
N ASP A 126 -8.38 15.18 11.11
CA ASP A 126 -8.85 16.48 11.61
C ASP A 126 -9.61 16.37 12.95
N GLU A 127 -10.04 15.17 13.35
CA GLU A 127 -10.60 14.91 14.68
C GLU A 127 -9.48 15.03 15.74
N ALA A 128 -9.74 15.74 16.84
CA ALA A 128 -8.73 16.04 17.86
C ALA A 128 -8.09 14.77 18.47
N ASP A 129 -8.91 13.74 18.64
CA ASP A 129 -8.54 12.42 19.13
C ASP A 129 -7.60 11.71 18.14
N CYS A 130 -7.89 11.82 16.84
CA CYS A 130 -7.08 11.21 15.81
C CYS A 130 -5.74 11.93 15.62
N LYS A 131 -5.76 13.27 15.62
CA LYS A 131 -4.56 14.11 15.62
C LYS A 131 -3.63 13.84 16.80
N ALA A 132 -4.19 13.58 17.99
CA ALA A 132 -3.37 13.23 19.15
C ALA A 132 -2.78 11.82 19.04
N LYS A 133 -3.56 10.87 18.50
CA LYS A 133 -3.15 9.47 18.34
C LYS A 133 -2.09 9.29 17.25
N SER A 134 -2.15 10.07 16.16
CA SER A 134 -1.22 9.98 15.03
C SER A 134 0.24 10.24 15.39
N LEU A 135 0.50 11.04 16.43
CA LEU A 135 1.84 11.27 16.97
C LEU A 135 2.50 10.01 17.56
N THR A 136 1.70 8.97 17.81
CA THR A 136 2.14 7.68 18.35
C THR A 136 1.70 6.50 17.49
N TYR A 137 1.21 6.78 16.27
CA TYR A 137 0.89 5.75 15.32
C TYR A 137 2.15 4.97 15.01
N ALA A 138 2.06 3.64 15.14
CA ALA A 138 3.22 2.75 15.08
C ALA A 138 2.88 1.49 14.28
N CYS A 139 2.19 1.64 13.15
CA CYS A 139 1.88 0.50 12.30
C CYS A 139 3.14 -0.03 11.64
N ASN A 140 3.40 -1.30 11.88
CA ASN A 140 4.45 -2.09 11.24
C ASN A 140 4.03 -3.57 11.30
N PRO A 141 4.67 -4.47 10.52
CA PRO A 141 4.21 -5.86 10.44
C PRO A 141 4.18 -6.59 11.79
N SER A 142 5.12 -6.28 12.68
CA SER A 142 5.18 -6.86 14.02
C SER A 142 4.02 -6.38 14.90
N ASN A 143 3.76 -5.08 14.92
CA ASN A 143 2.67 -4.50 15.69
C ASN A 143 1.30 -4.93 15.13
N TYR A 144 1.16 -5.01 13.80
CA TYR A 144 -0.04 -5.50 13.15
C TYR A 144 -0.37 -6.95 13.53
N THR A 145 0.64 -7.83 13.48
CA THR A 145 0.51 -9.24 13.89
C THR A 145 0.09 -9.37 15.35
N ALA A 146 0.58 -8.49 16.23
CA ALA A 146 0.25 -8.50 17.65
C ALA A 146 -1.14 -7.92 17.95
N ASN A 147 -1.54 -6.88 17.23
CA ASN A 147 -2.84 -6.23 17.37
C ASN A 147 -3.22 -5.51 16.07
N PRO A 148 -4.18 -6.02 15.28
CA PRO A 148 -4.52 -5.43 13.99
C PRO A 148 -5.13 -4.03 14.08
N LEU A 149 -5.66 -3.64 15.24
CA LEU A 149 -6.28 -2.32 15.48
C LEU A 149 -5.26 -1.17 15.62
N VAL A 150 -3.96 -1.48 15.63
CA VAL A 150 -2.90 -0.45 15.62
C VAL A 150 -2.64 0.13 14.25
N CYS A 151 -3.16 -0.51 13.20
CA CYS A 151 -2.98 -0.11 11.81
C CYS A 151 -4.30 0.38 11.23
N GLU A 152 -4.23 1.40 10.39
CA GLU A 152 -5.35 1.78 9.54
C GLU A 152 -5.68 0.59 8.63
N LYS A 153 -6.98 0.38 8.32
CA LYS A 153 -7.34 -0.72 7.41
C LYS A 153 -6.68 -0.53 6.04
N GLY A 154 -6.54 0.71 5.58
CA GLY A 154 -5.91 1.08 4.32
C GLY A 154 -4.38 1.14 4.33
N ASP A 155 -3.71 1.04 5.48
CA ASP A 155 -2.24 1.14 5.56
C ASP A 155 -1.55 -0.19 5.24
N LEU A 156 -1.49 -0.53 3.95
CA LEU A 156 -0.93 -1.81 3.48
C LEU A 156 0.59 -1.86 3.66
N SER A 157 1.28 -0.71 3.55
CA SER A 157 2.72 -0.62 3.79
C SER A 157 3.11 -0.82 5.25
N GLY A 158 2.35 -0.26 6.19
CA GLY A 158 2.55 -0.53 7.61
C GLY A 158 2.28 -2.00 7.94
N LYS A 159 1.27 -2.63 7.33
CA LYS A 159 0.97 -4.05 7.56
C LYS A 159 1.99 -5.01 6.96
N PHE A 160 2.42 -4.78 5.72
CA PHE A 160 3.17 -5.75 4.90
C PHE A 160 4.56 -5.31 4.49
N GLY A 161 4.93 -4.08 4.81
CA GLY A 161 6.13 -3.42 4.33
C GLY A 161 5.88 -2.63 3.03
N ALA A 162 6.74 -1.64 2.82
CA ALA A 162 6.84 -0.96 1.53
C ALA A 162 7.33 -1.93 0.45
N PHE A 163 6.92 -1.69 -0.79
CA PHE A 163 7.54 -2.34 -1.93
C PHE A 163 9.02 -1.96 -1.99
N SER A 164 9.86 -2.93 -2.28
CA SER A 164 11.31 -2.76 -2.45
C SER A 164 11.67 -3.26 -3.84
N LEU A 165 12.23 -2.39 -4.68
CA LEU A 165 12.54 -2.71 -6.07
C LEU A 165 13.79 -3.58 -6.16
N GLY A 166 13.72 -4.61 -7.00
CA GLY A 166 14.87 -5.41 -7.43
C GLY A 166 15.70 -4.71 -8.52
N GLU A 167 16.72 -5.41 -9.04
CA GLU A 167 17.55 -4.93 -10.15
C GLU A 167 16.76 -4.70 -11.45
N ASP A 168 15.62 -5.37 -11.60
CA ASP A 168 14.69 -5.25 -12.72
C ASP A 168 13.66 -4.13 -12.55
N ALA A 169 13.74 -3.35 -11.46
CA ALA A 169 12.76 -2.32 -11.11
C ALA A 169 11.32 -2.84 -11.01
N ALA A 170 11.13 -4.13 -10.77
CA ALA A 170 9.81 -4.75 -10.65
C ALA A 170 9.56 -5.29 -9.24
N VAL A 171 8.29 -5.47 -8.91
CA VAL A 171 7.82 -6.07 -7.67
C VAL A 171 6.75 -7.10 -7.98
N SER A 172 6.93 -8.30 -7.44
CA SER A 172 5.88 -9.31 -7.38
C SER A 172 5.77 -9.82 -5.96
N GLY A 173 4.53 -9.95 -5.47
CA GLY A 173 4.30 -10.40 -4.11
C GLY A 173 2.87 -10.85 -3.88
N GLN A 174 2.70 -11.67 -2.85
CA GLN A 174 1.41 -12.13 -2.41
C GLN A 174 1.36 -12.09 -0.88
N TRP A 175 0.28 -11.54 -0.34
CA TRP A 175 0.04 -11.40 1.08
C TRP A 175 -1.39 -11.86 1.40
N THR A 176 -1.62 -12.26 2.64
CA THR A 176 -2.96 -12.48 3.17
C THR A 176 -3.19 -11.46 4.28
N ASP A 177 -4.24 -10.65 4.12
CA ASP A 177 -4.72 -9.75 5.15
C ASP A 177 -5.99 -10.34 5.77
N GLU A 178 -5.95 -10.72 7.05
CA GLU A 178 -7.11 -11.24 7.79
C GLU A 178 -8.07 -10.11 8.24
N HIS A 179 -7.63 -8.85 8.18
CA HIS A 179 -8.37 -7.66 8.58
C HIS A 179 -8.38 -6.61 7.46
N PHE A 180 -8.47 -7.08 6.21
CA PHE A 180 -8.72 -6.23 5.06
C PHE A 180 -10.11 -5.56 5.18
N PRO A 181 -10.36 -4.42 4.53
CA PRO A 181 -11.73 -3.93 4.37
C PRO A 181 -12.67 -5.02 3.86
N LEU A 182 -13.92 -5.02 4.29
CA LEU A 182 -14.94 -5.95 3.80
C LEU A 182 -15.32 -5.61 2.35
N PRO A 183 -15.79 -6.57 1.55
CA PRO A 183 -16.35 -6.29 0.23
C PRO A 183 -17.47 -5.23 0.29
N SER A 184 -18.31 -5.30 1.33
CA SER A 184 -19.40 -4.32 1.58
C SER A 184 -18.92 -2.92 1.99
N GLU A 185 -17.66 -2.76 2.41
CA GLU A 185 -17.05 -1.47 2.68
C GLU A 185 -16.48 -0.83 1.39
N THR A 186 -16.19 -1.63 0.36
CA THR A 186 -15.53 -1.18 -0.88
C THR A 186 -16.43 -0.23 -1.67
N SER A 187 -15.91 0.96 -2.00
CA SER A 187 -16.56 1.92 -2.91
C SER A 187 -15.84 1.95 -4.25
N HIS A 188 -16.59 2.08 -5.36
CA HIS A 188 -16.06 2.37 -6.70
C HIS A 188 -15.20 3.64 -6.81
N THR A 189 -15.16 4.47 -5.77
CA THR A 189 -14.29 5.64 -5.67
C THR A 189 -13.00 5.35 -4.91
N TRP A 190 -12.79 4.16 -4.36
CA TRP A 190 -11.53 3.86 -3.68
C TRP A 190 -10.39 3.72 -4.67
N SER A 191 -9.20 4.08 -4.21
CA SER A 191 -7.98 3.96 -5.00
C SER A 191 -6.85 3.38 -4.18
N ILE A 192 -5.86 2.79 -4.86
CA ILE A 192 -4.55 2.57 -4.25
C ILE A 192 -3.62 3.65 -4.76
N VAL A 193 -2.92 4.31 -3.84
CA VAL A 193 -1.89 5.32 -4.16
C VAL A 193 -0.53 4.75 -3.81
N LEU A 194 0.42 4.92 -4.73
CA LEU A 194 1.82 4.57 -4.56
C LEU A 194 2.63 5.83 -4.23
N HIS A 195 3.41 5.76 -3.16
CA HIS A 195 4.25 6.85 -2.69
C HIS A 195 5.72 6.50 -2.88
N ALA A 196 6.46 7.33 -3.60
CA ALA A 196 7.90 7.16 -3.75
C ALA A 196 8.63 7.52 -2.45
N VAL A 197 9.50 6.66 -1.93
CA VAL A 197 10.28 6.98 -0.72
C VAL A 197 11.55 7.74 -1.10
N CYS A 198 11.52 9.06 -0.92
CA CYS A 198 12.59 10.00 -1.28
C CYS A 198 13.22 10.61 -0.02
N GLY A 199 14.10 9.84 0.62
CA GLY A 199 14.63 10.20 1.93
C GLY A 199 13.54 10.12 3.00
N THR A 200 13.14 11.27 3.52
CA THR A 200 12.04 11.35 4.50
C THR A 200 10.69 11.67 3.83
N GLN A 201 10.69 12.09 2.57
CA GLN A 201 9.46 12.43 1.85
C GLN A 201 8.86 11.23 1.14
N THR A 202 7.52 11.22 1.06
CA THR A 202 6.72 10.16 0.44
C THR A 202 5.69 10.71 -0.54
N PRO A 203 6.10 11.44 -1.60
CA PRO A 203 5.16 12.01 -2.58
C PRO A 203 4.32 10.93 -3.27
N ARG A 204 3.06 11.26 -3.55
CA ARG A 204 2.10 10.42 -4.28
C ARG A 204 2.44 10.44 -5.78
N ILE A 205 2.94 9.34 -6.33
CA ILE A 205 3.47 9.33 -7.72
C ILE A 205 2.54 8.68 -8.73
N ALA A 206 1.77 7.69 -8.30
CA ALA A 206 0.88 6.91 -9.15
C ALA A 206 -0.32 6.43 -8.33
N CYS A 207 -1.46 6.31 -8.96
CA CYS A 207 -2.67 5.86 -8.30
C CYS A 207 -3.59 5.16 -9.30
N ALA A 208 -4.41 4.24 -8.80
CA ALA A 208 -5.38 3.50 -9.61
C ALA A 208 -6.69 3.32 -8.84
N VAL A 209 -7.81 3.44 -9.54
CA VAL A 209 -9.15 3.22 -8.98
C VAL A 209 -9.44 1.72 -8.88
N VAL A 210 -10.24 1.35 -7.90
CA VAL A 210 -10.74 -0.02 -7.76
C VAL A 210 -11.69 -0.38 -8.91
N GLN A 211 -11.56 -1.60 -9.43
CA GLN A 211 -12.47 -2.19 -10.41
C GLN A 211 -12.86 -3.59 -9.94
N ALA A 212 -14.13 -3.98 -10.06
CA ALA A 212 -14.53 -5.35 -9.76
C ALA A 212 -13.95 -6.33 -10.79
N GLU A 213 -13.40 -7.46 -10.35
CA GLU A 213 -12.92 -8.51 -11.26
C GLU A 213 -14.13 -9.23 -11.87
N GLY A 214 -14.26 -9.23 -13.20
CA GLY A 214 -15.35 -9.90 -13.92
C GLY A 214 -16.57 -9.03 -14.24
N GLU A 215 -16.54 -7.73 -13.94
CA GLU A 215 -17.31 -6.76 -14.74
C GLU A 215 -16.57 -6.59 -16.06
N ASP A 216 -16.75 -7.56 -16.95
CA ASP A 216 -16.45 -7.39 -18.36
C ASP A 216 -17.16 -6.09 -18.77
N ASP A 217 -16.43 -5.17 -19.41
CA ASP A 217 -16.99 -4.00 -20.10
C ASP A 217 -18.13 -4.46 -21.03
N TYR A 218 -19.34 -4.58 -20.50
CA TYR A 218 -20.54 -4.44 -21.27
C TYR A 218 -20.61 -2.95 -21.59
N ASP A 219 -19.79 -2.55 -22.55
CA ASP A 219 -20.03 -1.43 -23.43
C ASP A 219 -21.43 -1.68 -24.02
N GLU A 220 -22.45 -1.24 -23.29
CA GLU A 220 -23.80 -1.08 -23.79
C GLU A 220 -23.70 0.02 -24.83
N GLY A 221 -23.26 -0.39 -26.03
CA GLY A 221 -23.34 0.38 -27.24
C GLY A 221 -24.79 0.81 -27.38
N SER A 222 -25.06 2.01 -26.89
CA SER A 222 -26.26 2.77 -27.15
C SER A 222 -26.32 2.93 -28.66
N ALA A 223 -27.00 2.01 -29.33
CA ALA A 223 -27.50 2.16 -30.67
C ALA A 223 -28.50 3.32 -30.66
N SER A 224 -27.97 4.54 -30.75
CA SER A 224 -28.77 5.70 -31.15
C SER A 224 -29.08 5.51 -32.64
N GLU A 225 -30.31 5.09 -32.93
CA GLU A 225 -30.90 5.28 -34.24
C GLU A 225 -30.96 6.79 -34.52
N HIS A 226 -29.94 7.30 -35.20
CA HIS A 226 -29.89 8.68 -35.68
C HIS A 226 -30.47 8.70 -37.10
N GLU A 227 -31.76 8.98 -37.22
CA GLU A 227 -32.36 9.39 -38.49
C GLU A 227 -31.81 10.77 -38.89
N GLY A 228 -31.41 10.87 -40.16
CA GLY A 228 -30.65 11.97 -40.71
C GLY A 228 -31.36 13.33 -40.67
N GLY A 229 -30.55 14.36 -40.42
CA GLY A 229 -30.87 15.76 -40.65
C GLY A 229 -29.63 16.48 -41.16
N SER A 230 -29.77 17.09 -42.33
CA SER A 230 -28.74 17.75 -43.13
C SER A 230 -28.38 19.16 -42.63
N GLU A 231 -27.25 19.65 -43.13
CA GLU A 231 -26.87 21.07 -43.36
C GLU A 231 -26.02 21.85 -42.32
N ASP A 232 -24.83 22.20 -42.81
CA ASP A 232 -24.16 23.52 -42.81
C ASP A 232 -23.39 24.04 -41.59
N GLY A 233 -22.09 23.75 -41.61
CA GLY A 233 -21.00 24.75 -41.68
C GLY A 233 -20.91 25.87 -40.63
N HIS A 234 -19.90 25.78 -39.75
CA HIS A 234 -19.15 26.96 -39.29
C HIS A 234 -17.73 26.60 -38.82
N ALA A 235 -16.82 27.54 -39.09
CA ALA A 235 -15.38 27.43 -38.96
C ALA A 235 -14.86 27.86 -37.58
N ASP A 236 -13.67 27.34 -37.26
CA ASP A 236 -12.58 27.90 -36.46
C ASP A 236 -12.91 28.71 -35.20
N GLU A 237 -12.54 28.16 -34.03
CA GLU A 237 -11.81 28.95 -33.04
C GLU A 237 -10.87 28.04 -32.23
N GLN A 238 -9.57 28.32 -32.34
CA GLN A 238 -8.50 27.69 -31.57
C GLN A 238 -8.60 28.19 -30.13
N GLN A 239 -8.83 27.28 -29.18
CA GLN A 239 -8.82 27.61 -27.76
C GLN A 239 -7.40 27.41 -27.21
N GLU A 240 -6.82 28.54 -26.81
CA GLU A 240 -5.49 28.67 -26.21
C GLU A 240 -5.38 27.87 -24.90
N GLY A 241 -4.16 27.36 -24.66
CA GLY A 241 -3.82 26.52 -23.53
C GLY A 241 -4.07 27.19 -22.18
N SER A 242 -4.72 26.44 -21.30
CA SER A 242 -4.82 26.71 -19.87
C SER A 242 -3.47 26.39 -19.23
N GLU A 243 -2.61 27.39 -19.05
CA GLU A 243 -1.52 27.33 -18.07
C GLU A 243 -2.15 27.45 -16.68
N ASP A 244 -2.51 26.31 -16.09
CA ASP A 244 -2.99 26.27 -14.71
C ASP A 244 -1.80 26.45 -13.77
N GLY A 245 -1.60 27.71 -13.37
CA GLY A 245 -0.65 28.12 -12.35
C GLY A 245 -0.93 27.42 -11.03
N TYR A 246 0.04 26.61 -10.60
CA TYR A 246 0.09 25.99 -9.29
C TYR A 246 0.22 27.05 -8.20
N THR A 247 -0.66 27.03 -7.21
CA THR A 247 -0.49 27.82 -5.99
C THR A 247 0.41 27.05 -5.02
N GLU A 248 1.40 27.72 -4.44
CA GLU A 248 2.34 27.15 -3.44
C GLU A 248 1.60 26.47 -2.26
N GLU A 249 0.37 26.89 -1.98
CA GLU A 249 -0.49 26.42 -0.89
C GLU A 249 -0.85 24.91 -0.99
N GLN A 250 -1.04 24.36 -2.20
CA GLN A 250 -1.32 22.92 -2.37
C GLN A 250 -0.09 22.05 -2.11
N GLN A 251 1.11 22.60 -2.32
CA GLN A 251 2.37 21.91 -2.07
C GLN A 251 2.73 21.93 -0.58
N GLU A 252 2.26 22.93 0.17
CA GLU A 252 2.42 22.99 1.63
C GLU A 252 1.54 21.95 2.35
N GLU A 253 0.29 21.74 1.93
CA GLU A 253 -0.59 20.71 2.50
C GLU A 253 -0.04 19.29 2.28
N GLU A 254 0.56 19.00 1.12
CA GLU A 254 1.21 17.71 0.87
C GLU A 254 2.49 17.51 1.70
N ASN A 255 3.25 18.58 1.96
CA ASN A 255 4.46 18.51 2.80
C ASN A 255 4.15 18.32 4.30
N GLU A 256 3.03 18.84 4.81
CA GLU A 256 2.61 18.62 6.20
C GLU A 256 2.19 17.17 6.48
N GLU A 257 1.58 16.49 5.50
CA GLU A 257 1.24 15.06 5.60
C GLU A 257 2.50 14.17 5.57
N GLN A 258 3.45 14.50 4.70
CA GLN A 258 4.70 13.74 4.51
C GLN A 258 5.65 13.79 5.73
N THR A 259 5.64 14.88 6.50
CA THR A 259 6.50 15.02 7.69
C THR A 259 6.00 14.23 8.90
N ALA A 260 4.73 13.82 8.93
CA ALA A 260 4.13 13.12 10.05
C ALA A 260 4.19 11.58 9.94
N GLU A 261 4.37 11.01 8.74
CA GLU A 261 4.62 9.58 8.55
C GLU A 261 6.03 9.11 9.01
N GLN A 262 6.87 10.03 9.47
CA GLN A 262 8.30 9.83 9.69
C GLN A 262 8.65 9.28 11.09
N GLY A 263 7.66 8.86 11.89
CA GLY A 263 7.86 8.41 13.27
C GLY A 263 8.57 7.06 13.43
N ASP A 264 8.57 6.21 12.41
CA ASP A 264 8.99 4.82 12.56
C ASP A 264 10.06 4.41 11.56
N ASN A 265 11.10 3.76 12.10
CA ASN A 265 12.09 2.90 11.43
C ASN A 265 13.53 3.42 11.35
N TYR A 266 14.14 3.70 12.52
CA TYR A 266 15.58 3.46 12.72
C TYR A 266 15.81 2.77 14.08
N GLY A 267 15.64 1.46 14.09
CA GLY A 267 16.10 0.59 15.17
C GLY A 267 17.44 -0.06 14.82
N GLU A 268 18.52 0.72 14.75
CA GLU A 268 19.89 0.18 14.74
C GLU A 268 20.66 0.65 15.98
N GLY A 269 21.20 -0.33 16.71
CA GLY A 269 21.81 -0.16 18.01
C GLY A 269 23.07 0.71 18.00
N HIS A 270 23.05 1.78 18.78
CA HIS A 270 24.25 2.45 19.24
C HIS A 270 24.43 2.23 20.74
N GLU A 271 25.41 1.39 21.10
CA GLU A 271 25.98 1.30 22.44
C GLU A 271 26.52 2.68 22.86
N HIS A 272 25.79 3.36 23.75
CA HIS A 272 26.32 4.51 24.47
C HIS A 272 27.30 4.05 25.56
N GLY A 273 28.58 4.08 25.24
CA GLY A 273 29.66 4.08 26.23
C GLY A 273 29.58 5.32 27.12
N GLN A 274 29.08 5.16 28.34
CA GLN A 274 29.13 6.18 29.39
C GLN A 274 30.58 6.40 29.84
N LYS A 275 31.20 7.50 29.41
CA LYS A 275 32.35 8.11 30.11
C LYS A 275 31.82 9.05 31.18
N GLY A 276 31.70 8.53 32.40
CA GLY A 276 31.50 9.33 33.61
C GLY A 276 32.72 10.20 33.90
N LYS A 277 32.46 11.49 34.11
CA LYS A 277 33.42 12.52 34.49
C LYS A 277 33.81 12.41 35.96
N ASP A 278 35.02 12.91 36.21
CA ASP A 278 35.73 13.00 37.48
C ASP A 278 34.92 13.63 38.62
N GLU A 279 34.95 12.99 39.79
CA GLU A 279 34.87 13.69 41.07
C GLU A 279 35.96 13.20 42.03
N HIS A 280 36.75 14.17 42.49
CA HIS A 280 37.79 14.04 43.49
C HIS A 280 37.24 13.52 44.83
N LYS A 281 37.85 12.47 45.38
CA LYS A 281 37.98 12.32 46.84
C LYS A 281 39.21 11.52 47.25
N LEU A 282 40.14 12.24 47.87
CA LEU A 282 41.26 11.71 48.64
C LEU A 282 40.74 10.99 49.90
N CYS A 283 41.21 9.78 50.18
CA CYS A 283 41.88 9.40 51.45
C CYS A 283 42.25 7.91 51.52
N ALA A 284 43.51 7.68 51.90
CA ALA A 284 44.06 6.56 52.68
C ALA A 284 44.05 5.11 52.13
N SER A 285 45.25 4.63 51.77
CA SER A 285 45.64 3.21 51.83
C SER A 285 45.91 2.77 53.28
N PRO A 286 45.91 1.44 53.57
CA PRO A 286 47.20 0.73 53.52
C PRO A 286 47.18 -0.73 52.99
N ALA A 287 48.33 -1.10 52.40
CA ALA A 287 49.05 -2.39 52.41
C ALA A 287 48.48 -3.72 51.81
N ILE A 288 49.06 -4.13 50.65
CA ILE A 288 49.69 -5.43 50.17
C ILE A 288 49.41 -6.74 50.99
N PRO A 289 49.45 -8.02 50.43
CA PRO A 289 50.06 -8.42 49.15
C PRO A 289 49.55 -9.65 48.32
N SER A 290 50.02 -9.69 47.05
CA SER A 290 50.50 -10.83 46.24
C SER A 290 49.60 -12.04 45.88
N ARG A 291 49.39 -12.28 44.57
CA ARG A 291 49.94 -13.44 43.80
C ARG A 291 49.49 -13.46 42.31
N PRO A 292 50.22 -14.19 41.43
CA PRO A 292 50.13 -14.06 39.97
C PRO A 292 49.42 -15.22 39.26
N GLY A 293 48.90 -14.92 38.06
CA GLY A 293 48.98 -15.81 36.89
C GLY A 293 47.78 -16.72 36.64
N LEU A 294 47.10 -16.50 35.51
CA LEU A 294 46.64 -17.55 34.59
C LEU A 294 46.17 -16.90 33.28
N GLY A 295 46.89 -17.22 32.20
CA GLY A 295 46.56 -16.77 30.85
C GLY A 295 45.34 -17.49 30.30
N CYS A 296 44.43 -16.74 29.70
CA CYS A 296 43.38 -17.30 28.85
C CYS A 296 43.93 -17.47 27.43
N SER A 297 44.13 -18.73 27.05
CA SER A 297 44.43 -19.15 25.69
C SER A 297 43.13 -19.18 24.88
N LEU A 298 43.05 -18.32 23.86
CA LEU A 298 41.98 -18.28 22.88
C LEU A 298 42.04 -19.56 22.01
N LYS A 299 41.01 -20.40 22.07
CA LYS A 299 40.80 -21.50 21.10
C LYS A 299 39.67 -21.11 20.16
N LEU A 300 40.03 -20.78 18.92
CA LEU A 300 39.12 -20.73 17.78
C LEU A 300 38.77 -22.17 17.36
N LEU A 301 37.49 -22.47 17.25
CA LEU A 301 36.97 -23.63 16.53
C LEU A 301 36.09 -23.14 15.38
N PRO A 302 36.24 -23.67 14.15
CA PRO A 302 35.37 -23.34 13.03
C PRO A 302 34.17 -24.30 12.99
N ASN A 303 32.98 -23.78 12.69
CA ASN A 303 31.84 -24.58 12.22
C ASN A 303 31.18 -23.81 11.07
N LYS A 304 31.41 -24.24 9.83
CA LYS A 304 30.65 -25.24 9.06
C LYS A 304 29.40 -24.64 8.42
N ALA A 305 29.57 -24.27 7.16
CA ALA A 305 28.52 -24.06 6.19
C ALA A 305 27.72 -25.35 5.96
N ASN A 306 26.40 -25.24 5.92
CA ASN A 306 25.51 -26.25 5.37
C ASN A 306 24.79 -25.64 4.16
N GLY A 307 25.11 -26.16 2.98
CA GLY A 307 24.31 -25.96 1.77
C GLY A 307 23.10 -26.89 1.80
N ILE A 308 21.96 -26.37 1.35
CA ILE A 308 20.74 -27.15 1.15
C ILE A 308 20.70 -27.59 -0.32
N GLN A 309 20.52 -28.89 -0.49
CA GLN A 309 20.37 -29.59 -1.77
C GLN A 309 18.91 -29.48 -2.25
N LEU A 310 18.74 -29.08 -3.51
CA LEU A 310 17.52 -29.28 -4.30
C LEU A 310 17.46 -30.71 -4.81
N SER A 311 16.32 -31.38 -4.62
CA SER A 311 15.92 -32.53 -5.43
C SER A 311 14.43 -32.82 -5.26
N GLY A 312 13.73 -33.04 -6.38
CA GLY A 312 12.55 -33.90 -6.39
C GLY A 312 11.36 -33.40 -7.19
N LEU A 313 11.42 -33.57 -8.51
CA LEU A 313 10.25 -33.78 -9.36
C LEU A 313 9.41 -34.95 -8.84
N PHE A 314 8.10 -34.74 -8.67
CA PHE A 314 7.00 -35.62 -9.09
C PHE A 314 5.71 -34.80 -9.12
#